data_AF-A0A8H8JDL1-F1
#
_entry.id   AF-A0A8H8JDL1-F1
#
_cell.length_a   1.000
_cell.length_b   1.000
_cell.length_c   1.000
_cell.angle_alpha   90.00
_cell.angle_beta   90.00
_cell.angle_gamma   90.00
#
_symmetry.space_group_name_H-M   'P 1'
#
loop_
_entity.id
_entity.type
_entity.pdbx_description
1 polymer ?
#
loop_
_entity_poly.entity_id
_entity_poly.type
_entity_poly.pdbx_seq_one_letter_code
_entity_poly.pdbx_strand_id
1 'polypeptide(L)'
;MIATRYLASPARVHTPLIHFIGKRTLPKEPHVPQPHPAAPQEMRTTFEEFRRRFKSYSAPAPRKNNNDDVMTYNAPWEAPKRFWRSRLVITDSEMDAVMSGGASR
;
A
#
# COMPACT_ATOMS: atom_id res chain seq x y z
N MET A 1 -41.08 28.33 17.03
CA MET A 1 -40.85 26.90 16.72
C MET A 1 -39.86 26.83 15.55
N ILE A 2 -38.67 26.29 15.77
CA ILE A 2 -37.59 26.24 14.77
C ILE A 2 -37.76 24.96 13.95
N ALA A 3 -38.09 25.08 12.67
CA ALA A 3 -38.23 23.94 11.78
C ALA A 3 -36.84 23.41 11.38
N THR A 4 -36.48 22.23 11.89
CA THR A 4 -35.29 21.48 11.48
C THR A 4 -35.48 20.97 10.05
N ARG A 5 -34.76 21.55 9.09
CA ARG A 5 -34.65 21.01 7.73
C ARG A 5 -33.72 19.80 7.77
N TYR A 6 -34.28 18.60 7.66
CA TYR A 6 -33.50 17.39 7.38
C TYR A 6 -32.97 17.50 5.95
N LEU A 7 -31.64 17.56 5.80
CA LEU A 7 -30.99 17.45 4.49
C LEU A 7 -31.15 16.00 4.01
N ALA A 8 -31.91 15.82 2.94
CA ALA A 8 -32.03 14.54 2.27
C ALA A 8 -30.66 14.09 1.76
N SER A 9 -30.25 12.88 2.14
CA SER A 9 -29.06 12.22 1.58
C SER A 9 -29.20 12.18 0.06
N PRO A 10 -28.21 12.63 -0.73
CA PRO A 10 -28.32 12.60 -2.17
C PRO A 10 -28.50 11.14 -2.62
N ALA A 11 -29.61 10.87 -3.28
CA ALA A 11 -29.81 9.61 -3.96
C ALA A 11 -28.63 9.39 -4.90
N ARG A 12 -27.89 8.29 -4.70
CA ARG A 12 -26.78 7.91 -5.58
C ARG A 12 -27.32 7.79 -7.01
N VAL A 13 -26.95 8.75 -7.87
CA VAL A 13 -27.37 8.84 -9.28
C VAL A 13 -27.03 7.57 -10.06
N HIS A 14 -26.04 6.80 -9.59
CA HIS A 14 -25.66 5.51 -10.16
C HIS A 14 -25.76 4.40 -9.12
N THR A 15 -26.47 3.34 -9.48
CA THR A 15 -26.45 2.06 -8.76
C THR A 15 -25.10 1.37 -9.03
N PRO A 16 -24.31 1.01 -8.01
CA PRO A 16 -23.06 0.29 -8.23
C PRO A 16 -23.37 -1.09 -8.85
N LEU A 17 -22.76 -1.38 -9.99
CA LEU A 17 -22.95 -2.67 -10.68
C LEU A 17 -22.34 -3.85 -9.89
N ILE A 18 -21.36 -3.58 -9.03
CA ILE A 18 -20.70 -4.58 -8.19
C ILE A 18 -21.42 -4.66 -6.84
N HIS A 19 -22.14 -5.77 -6.64
CA HIS A 19 -22.77 -6.11 -5.37
C HIS A 19 -21.85 -7.08 -4.63
N PHE A 20 -21.30 -6.65 -3.50
CA PHE A 20 -20.55 -7.56 -2.65
C PHE A 20 -21.52 -8.57 -2.04
N ILE A 21 -21.40 -9.84 -2.46
CA ILE A 21 -22.09 -10.96 -1.83
C ILE A 21 -21.52 -11.17 -0.42
N GLY A 22 -22.36 -11.02 0.61
CA GLY A 22 -21.99 -11.24 2.02
C GLY A 22 -21.96 -9.99 2.90
N LYS A 23 -21.70 -10.19 4.20
CA LYS A 23 -21.62 -9.09 5.18
C LYS A 23 -20.35 -8.28 4.92
N ARG A 24 -20.47 -6.95 4.83
CA ARG A 24 -19.35 -5.99 4.70
C ARG A 24 -18.54 -5.85 6.00
N THR A 25 -18.33 -6.95 6.70
CA THR A 25 -17.57 -7.00 7.95
C THR A 25 -16.15 -7.41 7.61
N LEU A 26 -15.21 -6.49 7.79
CA LEU A 26 -13.79 -6.84 7.76
C LEU A 26 -13.53 -7.85 8.88
N PRO A 27 -12.83 -8.96 8.60
CA PRO A 27 -12.36 -9.87 9.64
C PRO A 27 -11.59 -9.07 10.70
N LYS A 28 -12.01 -9.18 11.97
CA LYS A 28 -11.37 -8.47 13.09
C LYS A 28 -10.08 -9.14 13.54
N GLU A 29 -9.95 -10.44 13.28
CA GLU A 29 -8.77 -11.20 13.66
C GLU A 29 -7.63 -10.93 12.68
N PRO A 30 -6.41 -10.67 13.18
CA PRO A 30 -5.22 -10.58 12.34
C PRO A 30 -5.02 -11.89 11.56
N HIS A 31 -4.89 -11.77 10.24
CA HIS A 31 -4.62 -12.92 9.38
C HIS A 31 -3.30 -13.59 9.78
N VAL A 32 -3.35 -14.87 10.14
CA VAL A 32 -2.15 -15.69 10.40
C VAL A 32 -1.63 -16.18 9.05
N PRO A 33 -0.36 -15.91 8.67
CA PRO A 33 0.19 -16.42 7.42
C PRO A 33 0.18 -17.94 7.42
N GLN A 34 -0.37 -18.55 6.37
CA GLN A 34 -0.49 -20.00 6.20
C GLN A 34 -0.02 -20.42 4.79
N PRO A 35 0.40 -21.69 4.60
CA PRO A 35 0.67 -22.22 3.27
C PRO A 35 -0.60 -22.17 2.42
N HIS A 36 -0.46 -21.85 1.12
CA HIS A 36 -1.60 -21.85 0.20
C HIS A 36 -2.20 -23.27 0.07
N PRO A 37 -3.54 -23.44 0.02
CA PRO A 37 -4.18 -24.76 -0.10
C PRO A 37 -3.85 -25.49 -1.41
N ALA A 38 -3.37 -24.78 -2.44
CA ALA A 38 -2.85 -25.36 -3.68
C ALA A 38 -1.31 -25.35 -3.77
N ALA A 39 -0.60 -25.09 -2.66
CA ALA A 39 0.86 -25.20 -2.64
C ALA A 39 1.28 -26.67 -2.83
N PRO A 40 2.42 -26.93 -3.51
CA PRO A 40 3.04 -28.25 -3.54
C PRO A 40 3.24 -28.81 -2.12
N GLN A 41 3.17 -30.14 -1.96
CA GLN A 41 3.19 -30.79 -0.64
C GLN A 41 4.43 -30.41 0.17
N GLU A 42 5.59 -30.34 -0.46
CA GLU A 42 6.86 -29.96 0.17
C GLU A 42 6.83 -28.56 0.80
N MET A 43 6.14 -27.59 0.18
CA MET A 43 6.05 -26.25 0.74
C MET A 43 5.13 -26.18 1.96
N ARG A 44 4.19 -27.12 2.11
CA ARG A 44 3.30 -27.16 3.28
C ARG A 44 4.06 -27.66 4.51
N THR A 45 4.97 -28.60 4.34
CA THR A 45 5.77 -29.19 5.44
C THR A 45 6.89 -28.23 5.89
N THR A 46 7.54 -27.52 4.96
CA THR A 46 8.68 -26.63 5.27
C THR A 46 8.29 -25.18 5.63
N PHE A 47 6.99 -24.83 5.63
CA PHE A 47 6.56 -23.44 5.81
C PHE A 47 6.98 -22.81 7.16
N GLU A 48 6.98 -23.58 8.24
CA GLU A 48 7.40 -23.08 9.55
C GLU A 48 8.91 -22.77 9.61
N GLU A 49 9.72 -23.60 8.95
CA GLU A 49 11.16 -23.34 8.84
C GLU A 49 11.45 -22.08 8.02
N PHE A 50 10.70 -21.89 6.93
CA PHE A 50 10.75 -20.66 6.14
C PHE A 50 10.40 -19.44 7.00
N ARG A 51 9.32 -19.50 7.79
CA ARG A 51 8.94 -18.40 8.70
C ARG A 51 10.05 -18.08 9.69
N ARG A 52 10.70 -19.10 10.26
CA ARG A 52 11.82 -18.90 11.18
C ARG A 52 12.99 -18.20 10.49
N ARG A 53 13.40 -18.69 9.31
CA ARG A 53 14.49 -18.10 8.51
C ARG A 53 14.19 -16.68 8.07
N PHE A 54 12.95 -16.42 7.64
CA PHE A 54 12.50 -15.10 7.21
C PHE A 54 12.52 -14.10 8.36
N LYS A 55 12.09 -14.48 9.57
CA LYS A 55 12.18 -13.61 10.76
C LYS A 55 13.62 -13.33 11.20
N SER A 56 14.52 -14.31 11.04
CA SER A 56 15.94 -14.13 11.32
C SER A 56 16.70 -13.46 10.17
N TYR A 57 16.06 -13.23 9.03
CA TYR A 57 16.72 -12.64 7.87
C TYR A 57 16.97 -11.16 8.15
N SER A 58 18.23 -10.84 8.43
CA SER A 58 18.74 -9.49 8.35
C SER A 58 19.30 -9.30 6.95
N ALA A 59 18.79 -8.29 6.22
CA ALA A 59 19.35 -7.95 4.92
C ALA A 59 20.86 -7.72 5.10
N PRO A 60 21.72 -8.30 4.25
CA PRO A 60 23.15 -8.05 4.33
C PRO A 60 23.36 -6.54 4.24
N ALA A 61 24.25 -6.01 5.09
CA ALA A 61 24.68 -4.63 4.98
C ALA A 61 25.10 -4.36 3.53
N PRO A 62 24.79 -3.17 2.98
CA PRO A 62 25.16 -2.83 1.61
C PRO A 62 26.64 -3.15 1.41
N ARG A 63 26.94 -4.01 0.42
CA ARG A 63 28.32 -4.36 0.10
C ARG A 63 29.02 -3.09 -0.35
N LYS A 64 30.02 -2.64 0.42
CA LYS A 64 30.94 -1.59 -0.02
C LYS A 64 31.69 -2.15 -1.23
N ASN A 65 31.31 -1.72 -2.43
CA ASN A 65 32.17 -1.89 -3.59
C ASN A 65 33.41 -1.02 -3.36
N ASN A 66 34.61 -1.57 -3.51
CA ASN A 66 35.87 -0.80 -3.39
C ASN A 66 36.08 0.19 -4.56
N ASN A 67 35.12 0.31 -5.47
CA ASN A 67 35.06 1.40 -6.41
C ASN A 67 34.39 2.58 -5.69
N ASP A 68 35.22 3.46 -5.13
CA ASP A 68 34.79 4.68 -4.43
C ASP A 68 33.99 5.67 -5.33
N ASP A 69 33.85 5.35 -6.62
CA ASP A 69 33.10 6.15 -7.61
C ASP A 69 31.59 5.84 -7.62
N VAL A 70 31.14 4.70 -7.09
CA VAL A 70 29.71 4.30 -7.12
C VAL A 70 29.01 4.65 -5.81
N MET A 71 28.36 5.81 -5.78
CA MET A 71 27.52 6.23 -4.65
C MET A 71 26.29 5.31 -4.52
N THR A 72 26.28 4.48 -3.47
CA THR A 72 25.15 3.60 -3.15
C THR A 72 24.28 4.26 -2.08
N TYR A 73 22.99 4.44 -2.38
CA TYR A 73 22.03 5.05 -1.47
C TYR A 73 21.17 3.97 -0.81
N ASN A 74 20.94 4.07 0.50
CA ASN A 74 20.13 3.07 1.23
C ASN A 74 18.64 3.36 1.07
N ALA A 75 18.29 4.65 1.03
CA ALA A 75 16.92 5.08 0.84
C ALA A 75 16.76 5.95 -0.41
N PRO A 76 15.60 5.89 -1.10
CA PRO A 76 15.39 6.61 -2.36
C PRO A 76 15.51 8.15 -2.24
N TRP A 77 15.27 8.72 -1.05
CA TRP A 77 15.43 10.16 -0.81
C TRP A 77 16.87 10.61 -0.54
N GLU A 78 17.79 9.68 -0.23
CA GLU A 78 19.22 9.96 -0.08
C GLU A 78 19.91 10.19 -1.42
N ALA A 79 19.32 9.68 -2.50
CA ALA A 79 19.81 9.91 -3.85
C ALA A 79 19.78 11.41 -4.22
N PRO A 80 20.67 11.88 -5.11
CA PRO A 80 20.65 13.24 -5.60
C PRO A 80 19.29 13.62 -6.14
N LYS A 81 18.86 14.86 -5.87
CA LYS A 81 17.52 15.38 -6.19
C LYS A 81 17.07 15.09 -7.63
N ARG A 82 18.02 15.06 -8.58
CA ARG A 82 17.80 14.74 -9.99
C ARG A 82 17.17 13.36 -10.26
N PHE A 83 17.30 12.40 -9.34
CA PHE A 83 16.85 11.02 -9.54
C PHE A 83 15.44 10.75 -9.01
N TRP A 84 14.93 11.56 -8.09
CA TRP A 84 13.63 11.33 -7.44
C TRP A 84 12.71 12.54 -7.43
N ARG A 85 13.23 13.76 -7.60
CA ARG A 85 12.38 14.87 -8.02
C ARG A 85 12.17 14.69 -9.51
N SER A 86 10.99 14.19 -9.87
CA SER A 86 10.56 14.25 -11.26
C SER A 86 10.65 15.70 -11.74
N ARG A 87 10.95 15.90 -13.03
CA ARG A 87 10.96 17.25 -13.65
C ARG A 87 9.56 17.89 -13.64
N LEU A 88 8.54 17.15 -13.20
CA LEU A 88 7.17 17.60 -13.12
C LEU A 88 7.05 18.50 -11.90
N VAL A 89 6.86 19.80 -12.16
CA VAL A 89 6.38 20.74 -11.14
C VAL A 89 4.92 20.41 -10.92
N ILE A 90 4.61 19.71 -9.83
CA ILE A 90 3.23 19.45 -9.44
C ILE A 90 2.63 20.79 -9.03
N THR A 91 1.60 21.23 -9.75
CA THR A 91 0.88 22.46 -9.43
C THR A 91 0.02 22.26 -8.18
N ASP A 92 -0.29 23.34 -7.45
CA ASP A 92 -1.11 23.26 -6.24
C ASP A 92 -2.49 22.64 -6.54
N SER A 93 -3.07 22.93 -7.71
CA SER A 93 -4.34 22.33 -8.15
C SER A 93 -4.25 20.82 -8.41
N GLU A 94 -3.13 20.34 -8.94
CA GLU A 94 -2.91 18.89 -9.13
C GLU A 94 -2.66 18.19 -7.79
N MET A 95 -1.90 18.83 -6.89
CA MET A 95 -1.69 18.33 -5.53
C MET A 95 -3.03 18.22 -4.79
N ASP A 96 -3.87 19.25 -4.86
CA ASP A 96 -5.20 19.25 -4.25
C ASP A 96 -6.11 18.18 -4.86
N ALA A 97 -6.05 17.96 -6.18
CA ALA A 97 -6.80 16.88 -6.83
C ALA A 97 -6.36 15.48 -6.36
N VAL A 98 -5.06 15.26 -6.16
CA VAL A 98 -4.53 13.99 -5.63
C VAL A 98 -4.88 13.81 -4.15
N MET A 99 -4.68 14.86 -3.34
CA MET A 99 -4.92 14.81 -1.90
C MET A 99 -6.41 14.72 -1.55
N SER A 100 -7.28 15.32 -2.37
CA SER A 100 -8.74 15.17 -2.27
C SER A 100 -9.27 13.85 -2.85
N GLY A 101 -8.41 13.02 -3.46
CA GLY A 101 -8.81 11.79 -4.14
C GLY A 101 -9.74 12.01 -5.33
N GLY A 102 -9.67 13.19 -5.97
CA GLY A 102 -10.56 13.59 -7.07
C GLY A 102 -11.97 13.98 -6.63
N ALA A 103 -12.21 14.20 -5.34
CA ALA A 103 -13.53 14.50 -4.78
C ALA A 103 -13.78 15.99 -4.48
N SER A 104 -12.76 16.84 -4.51
CA SER A 104 -12.96 18.30 -4.40
C SER A 104 -13.28 18.89 -5.78
N ARG A 105 -14.49 19.43 -5.90
CA ARG A 105 -14.96 20.19 -7.06
C ARG A 105 -15.21 21.63 -6.63
#